data_AF-A0A7C3XI02-F1
#
_entry.id   AF-A0A7C3XI02-F1
#
_cell.length_a   1.000
_cell.length_b   1.000
_cell.length_c   1.000
_cell.angle_alpha   90.00
_cell.angle_beta   90.00
_cell.angle_gamma   90.00
#
_symmetry.space_group_name_H-M   'P 1'
#
loop_
_entity.id
_entity.type
_entity.pdbx_description
1 polymer ?
#
loop_
_entity_poly.entity_id
_entity_poly.type
_entity_poly.pdbx_seq_one_letter_code
_entity_poly.pdbx_strand_id
1 'polypeptide(L)' 'MNWGRGFSIPEISEVGLSTSKARKLGIMVDHRRKTKHYENVERLKELLKCEKAKKQSEGNPR' A
#
# COMPACT_ATOMS: atom_id res chain seq x y z
N MET A 1 -7.61 21.90 -1.33
CA MET A 1 -7.41 20.75 -0.41
C MET A 1 -7.35 19.47 -1.26
N ASN A 2 -6.21 19.16 -1.87
CA ASN A 2 -6.13 17.96 -2.72
C ASN A 2 -5.75 16.77 -1.85
N TRP A 3 -6.72 16.20 -1.12
CA TRP A 3 -6.57 14.85 -0.59
C TRP A 3 -6.31 13.92 -1.78
N GLY A 4 -5.07 13.45 -1.92
CA GLY A 4 -4.67 12.62 -3.04
C GLY A 4 -5.61 11.43 -3.17
N ARG A 5 -6.09 11.14 -4.38
CA ARG A 5 -7.04 10.06 -4.71
C ARG A 5 -6.54 8.64 -4.38
N GLY A 6 -5.34 8.51 -3.81
CA GLY A 6 -4.63 7.26 -3.60
C GLY A 6 -3.14 7.39 -3.86
N PHE A 7 -2.45 6.25 -3.69
CA PHE A 7 -1.03 6.05 -3.98
C PHE A 7 -0.83 5.77 -5.47
N SER A 8 0.26 6.26 -6.04
CA SER A 8 0.59 5.98 -7.43
C SER A 8 1.13 4.57 -7.63
N ILE A 9 1.07 4.08 -8.86
CA ILE A 9 1.64 2.78 -9.26
C ILE A 9 3.12 2.63 -8.83
N PRO A 10 4.02 3.62 -9.08
CA PRO A 10 5.41 3.49 -8.64
C PRO A 10 5.56 3.46 -7.11
N GLU A 11 4.73 4.17 -6.35
CA GLU A 11 4.76 4.12 -4.87
C GLU A 11 4.41 2.72 -4.35
N ILE A 12 3.37 2.10 -4.93
CA ILE A 12 2.92 0.74 -4.60
C ILE A 12 3.99 -0.29 -4.97
N SER A 13 4.63 -0.14 -6.13
CA SER A 13 5.69 -1.01 -6.58
C SER A 13 6.95 -0.91 -5.71
N GLU A 14 7.28 0.29 -5.21
CA GLU A 14 8.49 0.54 -4.40
C GLU A 14 8.42 -0.13 -3.01
N VAL A 15 7.21 -0.38 -2.49
CA VAL A 15 7.00 -1.15 -1.27
C VAL A 15 6.85 -2.66 -1.51
N GLY A 16 7.05 -3.11 -2.76
CA GLY A 16 6.91 -4.53 -3.14
C GLY A 16 5.46 -5.02 -3.13
N LEU A 17 4.48 -4.13 -3.27
CA LEU A 17 3.08 -4.49 -3.46
C LEU A 17 2.73 -4.47 -4.95
N SER A 18 1.79 -5.32 -5.33
CA SER A 18 1.07 -5.20 -6.60
C SER A 18 -0.21 -4.40 -6.39
N THR A 19 -0.68 -3.70 -7.42
CA THR A 19 -1.95 -2.95 -7.39
C THR A 19 -3.14 -3.82 -6.94
N SER A 20 -3.22 -5.07 -7.40
CA SER A 20 -4.23 -6.02 -6.93
C SER A 20 -4.12 -6.34 -5.44
N LYS A 21 -2.90 -6.46 -4.90
CA LYS A 21 -2.69 -6.72 -3.48
C LYS A 21 -3.05 -5.48 -2.65
N ALA A 22 -2.63 -4.30 -3.10
CA ALA A 22 -3.01 -3.04 -2.50
C ALA A 22 -4.53 -2.85 -2.42
N ARG A 23 -5.26 -3.13 -3.51
CA ARG A 23 -6.74 -3.10 -3.53
C ARG A 23 -7.36 -4.07 -2.52
N LYS A 24 -6.79 -5.28 -2.35
CA LYS A 24 -7.24 -6.23 -1.32
C LYS A 24 -7.01 -5.74 0.10
N LEU A 25 -6.00 -4.89 0.32
CA LEU A 25 -5.71 -4.26 1.61
C LEU A 25 -6.53 -2.96 1.81
N GLY A 26 -7.40 -2.59 0.86
CA GLY A 26 -8.18 -1.36 0.91
C GLY A 26 -7.40 -0.09 0.54
N ILE A 27 -6.18 -0.24 0.00
CA ILE A 27 -5.36 0.89 -0.44
C ILE A 27 -5.86 1.35 -1.82
N MET A 28 -6.26 2.62 -1.91
CA MET A 28 -6.62 3.24 -3.19
C MET A 28 -5.38 3.50 -4.04
N VAL A 29 -5.44 3.10 -5.30
CA VAL A 29 -4.37 3.30 -6.28
C VAL A 29 -4.82 4.34 -7.31
N ASP A 30 -4.01 5.38 -7.50
CA ASP A 30 -4.18 6.39 -8.54
C ASP A 30 -3.35 6.00 -9.77
N HIS A 31 -4.02 5.35 -10.73
CA HIS A 31 -3.41 4.88 -11.97
C HIS A 31 -3.00 6.03 -12.92
N ARG A 32 -3.54 7.24 -12.72
CA ARG A 32 -3.27 8.39 -13.58
C ARG A 32 -2.00 9.13 -13.17
N ARG A 33 -1.56 8.96 -11.92
CA ARG A 33 -0.35 9.59 -11.39
C ARG A 33 0.87 8.77 -11.72
N LYS A 34 1.83 9.38 -12.43
CA LYS A 34 3.11 8.77 -12.79
C LYS A 34 4.26 9.18 -11.87
N THR A 35 4.05 10.20 -11.05
CA THR A 35 5.03 10.65 -10.06
C THR A 35 4.96 9.82 -8.79
N LYS A 36 6.11 9.68 -8.14
CA LYS A 36 6.22 9.12 -6.79
C LYS A 36 6.61 10.22 -5.81
N HIS A 37 6.01 10.19 -4.62
CA HIS A 37 6.41 11.04 -3.51
C HIS A 37 7.00 10.17 -2.40
N TYR A 38 8.22 10.49 -1.97
CA TYR A 38 8.94 9.69 -0.99
C TYR A 38 8.19 9.61 0.35
N GLU A 39 7.58 10.71 0.79
CA GLU A 39 6.74 10.77 2.01
C GLU A 39 5.57 9.76 1.96
N ASN A 40 4.95 9.58 0.78
CA ASN A 40 3.89 8.58 0.61
C ASN A 40 4.44 7.15 0.67
N VAL A 41 5.61 6.91 0.07
CA VAL A 41 6.27 5.60 0.12
C VAL A 41 6.59 5.22 1.56
N GLU A 42 7.13 6.14 2.35
CA GLU A 42 7.42 5.89 3.76
C GLU A 42 6.15 5.60 4.56
N ARG A 43 5.10 6.40 4.38
CA ARG A 43 3.80 6.15 5.02
C ARG A 43 3.23 4.78 4.64
N LEU A 44 3.36 4.37 3.37
CA LEU A 44 2.91 3.07 2.89
C LEU A 44 3.73 1.92 3.51
N LYS A 45 5.05 2.09 3.68
CA LYS A 45 5.91 1.12 4.39
C LYS A 45 5.51 0.97 5.84
N GLU A 46 5.22 2.07 6.54
CA GLU A 46 4.77 2.04 7.94
C GLU A 46 3.42 1.31 8.10
N LEU A 47 2.46 1.60 7.22
CA LEU A 47 1.17 0.89 7.18
C LEU A 47 1.36 -0.61 7.01
N LEU A 48 2.22 -1.02 6.07
CA LEU A 48 2.53 -2.42 5.81
C LEU A 48 3.23 -3.11 6.98
N LYS A 49 4.07 -2.39 7.72
CA LYS A 49 4.73 -2.91 8.93
C LYS A 49 3.69 -3.27 9.99
N CYS A 50 2.70 -2.39 10.21
CA CYS A 50 1.57 -2.65 11.10
C CYS A 50 0.69 -3.82 10.60
N GLU A 51 0.43 -3.95 9.30
CA GLU A 51 -0.36 -5.06 8.76
C GLU A 51 0.33 -6.42 8.89
N LYS A 52 1.65 -6.49 8.67
CA LYS A 52 2.40 -7.75 8.85
C LYS A 52 2.33 -8.27 10.28
N ALA A 53 2.31 -7.36 11.27
CA ALA A 53 2.13 -7.73 12.67
C ALA A 53 0.75 -8.37 12.95
N LYS A 54 -0.29 -8.04 12.17
CA LYS A 54 -1.62 -8.62 12.32
C LYS A 54 -1.79 -9.98 11.64
N LYS A 55 -1.07 -10.26 10.54
CA LYS A 55 -1.23 -11.52 9.80
C LYS A 55 -0.59 -12.75 10.44
N GLN A 56 0.19 -12.57 11.50
CA GLN A 56 0.77 -13.71 12.24
C GLN A 56 -0.25 -14.47 13.11
N SER A 57 -1.49 -13.98 13.28
CA SER A 57 -2.52 -14.70 14.06
C SER A 57 -3.55 -15.48 13.24
N GLU A 58 -3.57 -15.37 11.90
CA GLU A 58 -4.53 -16.08 11.03
C GLU A 58 -3.82 -17.10 10.14
N GLY A 59 -3.40 -18.21 10.73
CA GLY A 59 -2.69 -19.26 10.03
C GLY A 59 -2.66 -20.56 10.82
N ASN A 60 -3.82 -21.06 11.24
CA ASN A 60 -3.96 -22.47 11.62
C ASN A 60 -5.26 -23.05 11.05
N PRO A 61 -5.30 -23.43 9.76
CA PRO A 61 -6.24 -24.45 9.33
C PRO A 61 -5.70 -25.80 9.79
N ARG A 62 -6.50 -26.47 10.63
CA ARG A 62 -6.35 -27.88 10.98
C ARG A 62 -6.35 -28.77 9.75
#